data_AF-A0A2A5MAP4-F1
#
_entry.id   AF-A0A2A5MAP4-F1
#
_cell.length_a   1.000
_cell.length_b   1.000
_cell.length_c   1.000
_cell.angle_alpha   90.00
_cell.angle_beta   90.00
_cell.angle_gamma   90.00
#
_symmetry.space_group_name_H-M   'P 1'
#
loop_
_entity.id
_entity.type
_entity.pdbx_description
1 polymer ?
#
loop_
_entity_poly.entity_id
_entity_poly.type
_entity_poly.pdbx_seq_one_letter_code
_entity_poly.pdbx_strand_id
1 'polypeptide(L)'
;QIYLLGLSILLSVKENILHENVEYPEQYYKGEYIADLAKEAFEKFGKEFFSEENIPSLADWAKDKMLVLIKQNLEQAKIKIDSYVSERSYYDALNATLESLKKHKGIYEQEGKIWLASSQKGDEKDRVIIREDGRGT
;
A
#
# COMPACT_ATOMS: atom_id res chain seq x y z
N GLN A 1 -0.30 -2.47 2.81
CA GLN A 1 0.74 -2.81 1.81
C GLN A 1 1.97 -1.91 1.93
N ILE A 2 1.82 -0.58 1.96
CA ILE A 2 2.97 0.35 2.11
C ILE A 2 3.74 0.17 3.43
N TYR A 3 3.09 -0.25 4.52
CA TYR A 3 3.77 -0.55 5.78
C TYR A 3 4.87 -1.62 5.61
N LEU A 4 4.59 -2.67 4.84
CA LEU A 4 5.58 -3.73 4.58
C LEU A 4 6.80 -3.18 3.82
N LEU A 5 6.63 -2.17 2.98
CA LEU A 5 7.76 -1.50 2.31
C LEU A 5 8.65 -0.80 3.33
N GLY A 6 8.07 0.02 4.21
CA GLY A 6 8.81 0.67 5.30
C GLY A 6 9.49 -0.34 6.23
N LEU A 7 8.78 -1.40 6.63
CA LEU A 7 9.33 -2.49 7.45
C LEU A 7 10.52 -3.16 6.76
N SER A 8 10.41 -3.47 5.46
CA SER A 8 11.48 -4.14 4.72
C SER A 8 12.74 -3.28 4.63
N ILE A 9 12.57 -1.97 4.46
CA ILE A 9 13.68 -1.02 4.45
C ILE A 9 14.32 -0.92 5.84
N LEU A 10 13.50 -0.81 6.90
CA LEU A 10 13.98 -0.79 8.28
C LEU A 10 14.82 -2.04 8.59
N LEU A 11 14.31 -3.23 8.27
CA LEU A 11 15.02 -4.49 8.50
C LEU A 11 16.32 -4.54 7.69
N SER A 12 16.29 -4.13 6.42
CA SER A 12 17.50 -4.06 5.59
C SER A 12 18.54 -3.08 6.12
N VAL A 13 18.15 -1.93 6.69
CA VAL A 13 19.09 -1.00 7.32
C VAL A 13 19.71 -1.62 8.57
N LYS A 14 18.89 -2.22 9.43
CA LYS A 14 19.35 -2.87 10.67
C LYS A 14 20.35 -3.99 10.37
N GLU A 15 20.04 -4.87 9.42
CA GLU A 15 20.92 -5.98 9.06
C GLU A 15 22.19 -5.52 8.31
N ASN A 16 22.02 -4.79 7.20
CA ASN A 16 23.10 -4.58 6.23
C ASN A 16 23.98 -3.36 6.53
N ILE A 17 23.47 -2.39 7.30
CA ILE A 17 24.18 -1.13 7.57
C ILE A 17 24.56 -1.04 9.05
N LEU A 18 23.64 -1.39 9.96
CA LEU A 18 23.89 -1.33 11.41
C LEU A 18 24.48 -2.63 11.97
N HIS A 19 24.48 -3.71 11.18
CA HIS A 19 24.98 -5.03 11.57
C HIS A 19 24.31 -5.60 12.82
N GLU A 20 23.00 -5.32 12.95
CA GLU A 20 22.14 -5.87 13.99
C GLU A 20 21.56 -7.22 13.55
N ASN A 21 21.26 -8.08 14.52
CA ASN A 21 20.52 -9.31 14.24
C ASN A 21 19.04 -8.96 14.08
N VAL A 22 18.44 -9.34 12.94
CA VAL A 22 17.04 -9.06 12.62
C VAL A 22 16.26 -10.35 12.40
N GLU A 23 15.02 -10.37 12.88
CA GLU A 23 14.08 -11.43 12.55
C GLU A 23 13.17 -10.96 11.43
N TYR A 24 13.17 -11.70 10.32
CA TYR A 24 12.31 -11.39 9.18
C TYR A 24 10.95 -12.07 9.32
N PRO A 25 9.84 -11.34 9.14
CA PRO A 25 8.51 -11.94 9.11
C PRO A 25 8.33 -12.81 7.85
N GLU A 26 7.25 -13.62 7.81
CA GLU A 26 6.92 -14.41 6.62
C GLU A 26 6.72 -13.55 5.36
N GLN A 27 6.17 -12.34 5.53
CA GLN A 27 5.88 -11.42 4.44
C GLN A 27 6.69 -10.13 4.58
N TYR A 28 7.59 -9.91 3.63
CA TYR A 28 8.32 -8.66 3.45
C TYR A 28 8.81 -8.56 2.00
N TYR A 29 9.20 -7.37 1.60
CA TYR A 29 9.79 -7.11 0.30
C TYR A 29 11.29 -7.41 0.33
N LYS A 30 11.77 -8.08 -0.72
CA LYS A 30 13.20 -8.43 -0.89
C LYS A 30 13.68 -7.99 -2.27
N GLY A 31 14.99 -7.86 -2.42
CA GLY A 31 15.64 -7.58 -3.69
C GLY A 31 16.55 -6.35 -3.63
N GLU A 32 17.29 -6.12 -4.71
CA GLU A 32 18.30 -5.06 -4.78
C GLU A 32 17.71 -3.67 -4.52
N TYR A 33 16.52 -3.38 -5.03
CA TYR A 33 15.86 -2.09 -4.83
C TYR A 33 15.59 -1.77 -3.35
N ILE A 34 15.38 -2.77 -2.49
CA ILE A 34 15.21 -2.56 -1.03
C ILE A 34 16.55 -2.19 -0.40
N ALA A 35 17.65 -2.85 -0.81
CA ALA A 35 18.98 -2.54 -0.32
C ALA A 35 19.42 -1.13 -0.75
N ASP A 36 19.08 -0.71 -1.98
CA ASP A 36 19.37 0.63 -2.48
C ASP A 36 18.55 1.69 -1.75
N LEU A 37 17.24 1.46 -1.56
CA LEU A 37 16.41 2.32 -0.73
C LEU A 37 16.88 2.40 0.72
N ALA A 38 17.39 1.31 1.28
CA ALA A 38 17.94 1.28 2.64
C ALA A 38 19.17 2.18 2.77
N LYS A 39 20.09 2.15 1.79
CA LYS A 39 21.24 3.07 1.75
C LYS A 39 20.80 4.52 1.64
N GLU A 40 19.92 4.83 0.67
CA GLU A 40 19.39 6.19 0.50
C GLU A 40 18.65 6.69 1.74
N ALA A 41 17.85 5.84 2.38
CA ALA A 41 17.15 6.17 3.61
C ALA A 41 18.14 6.47 4.73
N PHE A 42 19.18 5.64 4.88
CA PHE A 42 20.17 5.80 5.94
C PHE A 42 20.95 7.10 5.79
N GLU A 43 21.38 7.43 4.57
CA GLU A 43 22.03 8.70 4.25
C GLU A 43 21.11 9.91 4.52
N LYS A 44 19.82 9.77 4.25
CA LYS A 44 18.85 10.86 4.40
C LYS A 44 18.45 11.13 5.85
N PHE A 45 18.17 10.08 6.62
CA PHE A 45 17.53 10.20 7.94
C PHE A 45 18.49 9.96 9.10
N GLY A 46 19.64 9.33 8.85
CA GLY A 46 20.62 9.00 9.89
C GLY A 46 20.18 7.85 10.80
N LYS A 47 21.13 7.34 11.59
CA LYS A 47 20.97 6.13 12.40
C LYS A 47 19.79 6.17 13.36
N GLU A 48 19.54 7.30 14.01
CA GLU A 48 18.54 7.44 15.08
C GLU A 48 17.09 7.29 14.58
N PHE A 49 16.86 7.43 13.27
CA PHE A 49 15.52 7.34 12.69
C PHE A 49 14.98 5.91 12.60
N PHE A 50 15.86 4.89 12.61
CA PHE A 50 15.50 3.51 12.26
C PHE A 50 14.91 2.72 13.44
N SER A 51 13.71 3.12 13.84
CA SER A 51 12.86 2.49 14.85
C SER A 51 11.48 2.12 14.28
N GLU A 52 10.75 1.24 14.96
CA GLU A 52 9.44 0.75 14.47
C GLU A 52 8.38 1.86 14.38
N GLU A 53 8.43 2.84 15.29
CA GLU A 53 7.56 4.02 15.27
C GLU A 53 7.69 4.85 13.98
N ASN A 54 8.85 4.80 13.32
CA ASN A 54 9.13 5.54 12.09
C ASN A 54 8.81 4.77 10.82
N ILE A 55 8.33 3.52 10.92
CA ILE A 55 7.93 2.72 9.74
C ILE A 55 6.92 3.45 8.85
N PRO A 56 5.86 4.11 9.37
CA PRO A 56 4.91 4.83 8.53
C PRO A 56 5.57 5.97 7.73
N SER A 57 6.43 6.76 8.38
CA SER A 57 7.18 7.85 7.75
C SER A 57 8.16 7.33 6.69
N LEU A 58 8.84 6.22 7.00
CA LEU A 58 9.76 5.56 6.07
C LEU A 58 9.01 4.97 4.87
N ALA A 59 7.84 4.37 5.10
CA ALA A 59 6.98 3.84 4.05
C ALA A 59 6.46 4.93 3.11
N ASP A 60 6.03 6.07 3.65
CA ASP A 60 5.56 7.21 2.85
C ASP A 60 6.70 7.79 2.00
N TRP A 61 7.89 7.98 2.57
CA TRP A 61 9.07 8.40 1.81
C TRP A 61 9.43 7.39 0.70
N ALA A 62 9.46 6.11 1.04
CA ALA A 62 9.81 5.05 0.09
C ALA A 62 8.78 4.93 -1.04
N LYS A 63 7.48 5.11 -0.74
CA LYS A 63 6.42 5.13 -1.74
C LYS A 63 6.67 6.21 -2.80
N ASP A 64 7.04 7.41 -2.36
CA ASP A 64 7.29 8.52 -3.28
C ASP A 64 8.54 8.28 -4.13
N LYS A 65 9.59 7.68 -3.55
CA LYS A 65 10.78 7.22 -4.30
C LYS A 65 10.44 6.17 -5.35
N MET A 66 9.65 5.16 -4.98
CA MET A 66 9.19 4.14 -5.92
C MET A 66 8.34 4.73 -7.04
N LEU A 67 7.50 5.73 -6.75
CA LEU A 67 6.74 6.41 -7.79
C LEU A 67 7.64 7.16 -8.78
N VAL A 68 8.72 7.79 -8.31
CA VAL A 68 9.74 8.40 -9.18
C VAL A 68 10.41 7.34 -10.07
N LEU A 69 10.82 6.21 -9.49
CA LEU A 69 11.44 5.12 -10.25
C LEU A 69 10.48 4.55 -11.32
N ILE A 70 9.21 4.31 -10.95
CA ILE A 70 8.17 3.85 -11.89
C ILE A 70 8.02 4.83 -13.05
N LYS A 71 7.95 6.14 -12.78
CA LYS A 71 7.87 7.17 -13.82
C LYS A 71 9.08 7.14 -14.76
N GLN A 72 10.28 6.98 -14.22
CA GLN A 72 11.50 6.86 -15.02
C GLN A 72 11.51 5.60 -15.88
N ASN A 73 11.09 4.45 -15.34
CA ASN A 73 11.00 3.20 -16.10
C ASN A 73 9.98 3.30 -17.25
N LEU A 74 8.82 3.93 -16.99
CA LEU A 74 7.83 4.20 -18.04
C LEU A 74 8.40 5.11 -19.13
N GLU A 75 9.14 6.16 -18.77
CA GLU A 75 9.75 7.08 -19.73
C GLU A 75 10.85 6.41 -20.57
N GLN A 76 11.62 5.48 -20.00
CA GLN A 76 12.57 4.65 -20.76
C GLN A 76 11.87 3.84 -21.85
N ALA A 77 10.67 3.34 -21.57
CA ALA A 77 9.79 2.68 -22.54
C ALA A 77 8.97 3.66 -23.41
N LYS A 78 9.24 4.97 -23.34
CA LYS A 78 8.51 6.04 -24.04
C LYS A 78 7.02 6.14 -23.68
N ILE A 79 6.65 5.65 -22.50
CA ILE A 79 5.29 5.73 -21.95
C ILE A 79 5.21 6.96 -21.04
N LYS A 80 4.23 7.83 -21.30
CA LYS A 80 3.91 8.98 -20.44
C LYS A 80 2.48 8.86 -19.94
N ILE A 81 2.29 9.03 -18.64
CA ILE A 81 0.99 9.07 -17.99
C ILE A 81 0.82 10.47 -17.41
N ASP A 82 -0.27 11.13 -17.76
CA ASP A 82 -0.49 12.53 -17.39
C ASP A 82 -0.93 12.70 -15.94
N SER A 83 -1.60 11.69 -15.37
CA SER A 83 -2.16 11.75 -14.02
C SER A 83 -1.87 10.49 -13.20
N TYR A 84 -1.39 10.68 -11.98
CA TYR A 84 -1.19 9.65 -10.97
C TYR A 84 -2.03 10.01 -9.74
N VAL A 85 -2.93 9.12 -9.33
CA VAL A 85 -3.84 9.33 -8.20
C VAL A 85 -3.50 8.42 -7.03
N SER A 86 -3.74 8.89 -5.81
CA SER A 86 -3.45 8.14 -4.59
C SER A 86 -4.72 7.50 -4.06
N GLU A 87 -4.69 6.21 -3.76
CA GLU A 87 -5.81 5.52 -3.09
C GLU A 87 -6.23 6.22 -1.78
N ARG A 88 -5.26 6.73 -1.02
CA ARG A 88 -5.50 7.50 0.23
C ARG A 88 -6.47 8.67 0.04
N SER A 89 -6.53 9.29 -1.15
CA SER A 89 -7.46 10.42 -1.41
C SER A 89 -8.92 9.99 -1.57
N TYR A 90 -9.20 8.68 -1.63
CA TYR A 90 -10.55 8.14 -1.81
C TYR A 90 -11.14 7.53 -0.53
N TYR A 91 -10.41 7.48 0.59
CA TYR A 91 -10.96 6.93 1.83
C TYR A 91 -12.20 7.69 2.32
N ASP A 92 -12.21 9.01 2.22
CA ASP A 92 -13.38 9.82 2.60
C ASP A 92 -14.56 9.66 1.61
N ALA A 93 -14.28 9.24 0.37
CA ALA A 93 -15.29 9.05 -0.68
C ALA A 93 -16.02 7.70 -0.58
N LEU A 94 -15.53 6.76 0.25
CA LEU A 94 -16.11 5.43 0.39
C LEU A 94 -17.56 5.49 0.89
N ASN A 95 -17.84 6.30 1.92
CA ASN A 95 -19.18 6.39 2.50
C ASN A 95 -20.21 6.90 1.48
N ALA A 96 -19.85 7.92 0.68
CA ALA A 96 -20.73 8.42 -0.38
C ALA A 96 -21.03 7.34 -1.45
N THR A 97 -20.04 6.50 -1.75
CA THR A 97 -20.20 5.37 -2.68
C THR A 97 -21.16 4.32 -2.12
N LEU A 98 -21.00 3.95 -0.84
CA LEU A 98 -21.87 2.98 -0.16
C LEU A 98 -23.32 3.47 -0.10
N GLU A 99 -23.54 4.74 0.24
CA GLU A 99 -24.89 5.33 0.28
C GLU A 99 -25.54 5.35 -1.10
N SER A 100 -24.78 5.68 -2.15
CA SER A 100 -25.27 5.62 -3.53
C SER A 100 -25.67 4.20 -3.93
N LEU A 101 -24.85 3.20 -3.62
CA LEU A 101 -25.16 1.79 -3.89
C LEU A 101 -26.40 1.34 -3.11
N LYS A 102 -26.51 1.71 -1.84
CA LYS A 102 -27.66 1.38 -0.98
C LYS A 102 -28.95 1.95 -1.55
N LYS A 103 -28.95 3.21 -2.00
CA LYS A 103 -30.10 3.87 -2.65
C LYS A 103 -30.61 3.11 -3.86
N HIS A 104 -29.72 2.46 -4.60
CA HIS A 104 -30.06 1.65 -5.78
C HIS A 104 -30.28 0.17 -5.46
N LYS A 105 -30.35 -0.22 -4.18
CA LYS A 105 -30.46 -1.62 -3.73
C LYS A 105 -29.33 -2.51 -4.28
N GLY A 106 -28.16 -1.91 -4.50
CA GLY A 106 -27.00 -2.58 -5.09
C GLY A 106 -26.12 -3.31 -4.06
N ILE A 107 -26.35 -3.09 -2.77
CA ILE A 107 -25.60 -3.75 -1.70
C ILE A 107 -26.51 -4.42 -0.68
N TYR A 108 -25.99 -5.46 -0.04
CA TYR A 108 -26.63 -6.16 1.06
C TYR A 108 -25.59 -6.60 2.11
N GLU A 109 -26.05 -6.90 3.32
CA GLU A 109 -25.20 -7.39 4.40
C GLU A 109 -25.37 -8.90 4.57
N GLN A 110 -24.27 -9.63 4.67
CA GLN A 110 -24.25 -11.07 4.92
C GLN A 110 -22.94 -11.45 5.59
N GLU A 111 -23.01 -12.24 6.68
CA GLU A 111 -21.86 -12.69 7.47
C GLU A 111 -20.98 -11.53 8.00
N GLY A 112 -21.61 -10.42 8.40
CA GLY A 112 -20.90 -9.22 8.88
C GLY A 112 -20.11 -8.48 7.79
N LYS A 113 -20.29 -8.85 6.52
CA LYS A 113 -19.68 -8.20 5.35
C LYS A 113 -20.74 -7.45 4.55
N ILE A 114 -20.33 -6.39 3.87
CA ILE A 114 -21.17 -5.72 2.87
C ILE A 114 -20.78 -6.25 1.49
N TRP A 115 -21.79 -6.75 0.78
CA TRP A 115 -21.68 -7.35 -0.54
C TRP A 115 -22.33 -6.46 -1.59
N LEU A 116 -21.70 -6.37 -2.76
CA LEU A 116 -22.29 -5.87 -3.99
C LEU A 116 -23.09 -6.99 -4.64
N ALA A 117 -24.37 -6.74 -4.90
CA ALA A 117 -25.26 -7.64 -5.64
C ALA A 117 -24.95 -7.63 -7.16
N SER A 118 -23.69 -7.81 -7.53
CA SER A 118 -23.21 -7.71 -8.91
C SER A 118 -23.74 -8.86 -9.79
N SER A 119 -24.09 -10.01 -9.21
CA SER A 119 -24.74 -11.12 -9.93
C SER A 119 -26.07 -10.70 -10.55
N GLN A 120 -26.81 -9.79 -9.91
CA GLN A 120 -28.05 -9.22 -10.45
C GLN A 120 -27.81 -8.31 -11.67
N LYS A 121 -26.55 -7.99 -11.96
CA LYS A 121 -26.09 -7.16 -13.08
C LYS A 121 -25.16 -7.91 -14.05
N GLY A 122 -25.12 -9.24 -13.97
CA GLY A 122 -24.41 -10.09 -14.93
C GLY A 122 -22.96 -10.42 -14.56
N ASP A 123 -22.53 -10.14 -13.33
CA ASP A 123 -21.27 -10.70 -12.80
C ASP A 123 -21.44 -12.18 -12.46
N GLU A 124 -20.34 -12.93 -12.42
CA GLU A 124 -20.32 -14.36 -12.09
C GLU A 124 -20.87 -14.64 -10.69
N LYS A 125 -20.57 -13.74 -9.74
CA LYS A 125 -20.98 -13.82 -8.33
C LYS A 125 -20.90 -12.45 -7.67
N ASP A 126 -21.58 -12.32 -6.54
CA ASP A 126 -21.52 -11.13 -5.71
C ASP A 126 -20.11 -10.91 -5.13
N ARG A 127 -19.75 -9.65 -4.92
CA ARG A 127 -18.40 -9.23 -4.50
C ARG A 127 -18.45 -8.55 -3.14
N VAL A 128 -17.54 -8.90 -2.24
CA VAL A 128 -17.38 -8.19 -0.97
C VAL A 128 -16.84 -6.79 -1.25
N ILE A 129 -17.46 -5.76 -0.67
CA ILE A 129 -16.96 -4.37 -0.67
C ILE A 129 -16.40 -4.00 0.71
N ILE A 130 -17.05 -4.44 1.79
CA ILE A 130 -16.58 -4.22 3.18
C ILE A 130 -16.42 -5.58 3.86
N ARG A 131 -15.23 -5.82 4.41
CA ARG A 131 -14.91 -7.03 5.17
C ARG A 131 -15.52 -6.99 6.57
N GLU A 132 -15.49 -8.12 7.26
CA GLU A 132 -15.97 -8.27 8.64
C GLU A 132 -15.26 -7.35 9.65
N ASP A 133 -14.06 -6.88 9.32
CA ASP A 133 -13.27 -5.94 10.12
C ASP A 133 -13.56 -4.46 9.79
N GLY A 134 -14.57 -4.18 8.95
CA GLY A 134 -14.99 -2.85 8.57
C GLY A 134 -14.11 -2.18 7.50
N ARG A 135 -13.07 -2.86 7.00
CA ARG A 135 -12.20 -2.29 5.96
C ARG A 135 -12.78 -2.53 4.57
N GLY A 136 -12.61 -1.52 3.71
CA GLY A 136 -12.82 -1.65 2.27
C GLY A 136 -11.90 -2.72 1.67
N THR A 137 -12.44 -3.48 0.74
CA THR A 137 -11.68 -4.48 -0.05
C THR A 137 -10.83 -3.85 -1.13
#